data_AF-A0AAU9BZU3-F1
#
_entry.id   AF-A0AAU9BZU3-F1
#
_cell.length_a   1.000
_cell.length_b   1.000
_cell.length_c   1.000
_cell.angle_alpha   90.00
_cell.angle_beta   90.00
_cell.angle_gamma   90.00
#
_symmetry.space_group_name_H-M   'P 1'
#
loop_
_entity.id
_entity.type
_entity.pdbx_description
1 polymer ?
#
loop_
_entity_poly.entity_id
_entity_poly.type
_entity_poly.pdbx_seq_one_letter_code
_entity_poly.pdbx_strand_id
1 'polypeptide(L)'
;MRIKIKGEITAERLAEALHAAAEKYEAVRPGHKVYGANLYLTAFDADGLPFDLVDHRGEPLSITIEAKSGELVKPALTAEGEARRQKAKEEARRQAEEAEAEAQRRHRQTLDEYEQERQKRRKKEAEARKQFEDANAITAELLKTMPERFIDELNKTVQGVWGDLKPTETQGKKKGQPKALPVFSVHADGLLLSVETWKNPRRVLNPLCTLQHGKIAPFWMHEAWLEAMCGMRIKIHPYK
;
A
#
# COMPACT_ATOMS: atom_id res chain seq x y z
N MET A 1 7.74 2.52 42.33
CA MET A 1 8.94 1.66 42.50
C MET A 1 8.48 0.27 42.88
N ARG A 2 9.19 -0.81 42.47
CA ARG A 2 8.89 -2.19 42.89
C ARG A 2 10.07 -2.72 43.69
N ILE A 3 9.82 -3.19 44.91
CA ILE A 3 10.84 -3.78 45.79
C ILE A 3 10.56 -5.28 45.90
N LYS A 4 11.61 -6.10 45.77
CA LYS A 4 11.52 -7.57 45.89
C LYS A 4 12.54 -8.06 46.90
N ILE A 5 12.07 -8.62 48.01
CA ILE A 5 12.91 -9.24 49.04
C ILE A 5 12.93 -10.75 48.75
N LYS A 6 14.12 -11.37 48.77
CA LYS A 6 14.28 -12.82 48.53
C LYS A 6 14.39 -13.56 49.86
N GLY A 7 13.65 -14.66 50.04
CA GLY A 7 13.63 -15.43 51.30
C GLY A 7 12.63 -14.88 52.32
N GLU A 8 12.71 -15.36 53.56
CA GLU A 8 11.76 -15.06 54.65
C GLU A 8 11.65 -13.54 54.95
N ILE A 9 10.43 -13.05 55.11
CA ILE A 9 10.18 -11.65 55.44
C ILE A 9 10.14 -11.47 56.96
N THR A 10 11.10 -10.73 57.51
CA THR A 10 11.10 -10.26 58.91
C THR A 10 10.83 -8.76 58.97
N ALA A 11 10.51 -8.25 60.17
CA ALA A 11 10.31 -6.82 60.40
C ALA A 11 11.56 -6.00 60.04
N GLU A 12 12.76 -6.49 60.38
CA GLU A 12 14.01 -5.81 60.05
C GLU A 12 14.21 -5.71 58.54
N ARG A 13 13.94 -6.79 57.80
CA ARG A 13 14.13 -6.83 56.34
C ARG A 13 13.16 -5.92 55.60
N LEU A 14 11.94 -5.73 56.12
CA LEU A 14 11.01 -4.74 55.59
C LEU A 14 11.49 -3.30 55.85
N ALA A 15 12.03 -3.04 57.04
CA ALA A 15 12.58 -1.74 57.39
C ALA A 15 13.79 -1.39 56.51
N GLU A 16 14.71 -2.34 56.30
CA GLU A 16 15.85 -2.19 55.38
C GLU A 16 15.40 -1.89 53.95
N ALA A 17 14.41 -2.62 53.45
CA ALA A 17 13.86 -2.42 52.12
C ALA A 17 13.24 -1.02 51.93
N LEU A 18 12.52 -0.53 52.94
CA LEU A 18 11.96 0.82 52.93
C LEU A 18 13.07 1.88 52.98
N HIS A 19 14.10 1.66 53.80
CA HIS A 19 15.24 2.58 53.90
C HIS A 19 15.99 2.69 52.57
N ALA A 20 16.30 1.56 51.93
CA ALA A 20 16.94 1.53 50.61
C ALA A 20 16.09 2.23 49.53
N ALA A 21 14.76 2.12 49.61
CA ALA A 21 13.88 2.84 48.69
C ALA A 21 13.88 4.35 48.95
N ALA A 22 13.89 4.77 50.21
CA ALA A 22 13.97 6.18 50.59
C ALA A 22 15.28 6.82 50.08
N GLU A 23 16.42 6.14 50.23
CA GLU A 23 17.70 6.62 49.67
C GLU A 23 17.64 6.84 48.16
N LYS A 24 17.00 5.91 47.42
CA LYS A 24 16.84 6.03 45.96
C LYS A 24 15.96 7.21 45.57
N TYR A 25 14.87 7.45 46.28
CA TYR A 25 14.02 8.59 46.03
C TYR A 25 14.71 9.91 46.39
N GLU A 26 15.44 9.95 47.50
CA GLU A 26 16.17 11.15 47.93
C GLU A 26 17.25 11.56 46.91
N ALA A 27 17.94 10.59 46.32
CA ALA A 27 18.91 10.84 45.25
C ALA A 27 18.29 11.47 43.98
N VAL A 28 17.02 11.17 43.67
CA VAL A 28 16.32 11.69 42.47
C VAL A 28 15.58 13.00 42.78
N ARG A 29 14.97 13.09 43.96
CA ARG A 29 14.16 14.23 44.38
C ARG A 29 14.26 14.40 45.90
N PRO A 30 15.16 15.26 46.39
CA PRO A 30 15.32 15.51 47.82
C PRO A 30 14.04 16.01 48.49
N GLY A 31 13.83 15.62 49.75
CA GLY A 31 12.65 15.99 50.54
C GLY A 31 11.36 15.26 50.13
N HIS A 32 11.48 14.11 49.47
CA HIS A 32 10.34 13.31 49.05
C HIS A 32 9.55 12.74 50.25
N LYS A 33 8.28 12.38 50.00
CA LYS A 33 7.44 11.63 50.93
C LYS A 33 6.75 10.52 50.16
N VAL A 34 6.78 9.31 50.69
CA VAL A 34 6.10 8.14 50.12
C VAL A 34 4.75 7.98 50.82
N TYR A 35 3.68 7.85 50.03
CA TYR A 35 2.31 7.70 50.54
C TYR A 35 1.71 6.40 50.03
N GLY A 36 1.17 5.61 50.94
CA GLY A 36 0.54 4.32 50.66
C GLY A 36 1.54 3.23 50.27
N ALA A 37 1.20 2.00 50.62
CA ALA A 37 1.91 0.80 50.19
C ALA A 37 0.94 -0.38 50.21
N ASN A 38 1.04 -1.26 49.20
CA ASN A 38 0.36 -2.55 49.20
C ASN A 38 1.40 -3.64 49.43
N LEU A 39 1.24 -4.42 50.48
CA LEU A 39 2.07 -5.59 50.77
C LEU A 39 1.29 -6.85 50.39
N TYR A 40 1.89 -7.65 49.51
CA TYR A 40 1.37 -8.96 49.14
C TYR A 40 2.26 -10.01 49.78
N LEU A 41 1.72 -10.78 50.72
CA LEU A 41 2.44 -11.80 51.47
C LEU A 41 1.96 -13.18 51.03
N THR A 42 2.89 -14.12 50.90
CA THR A 42 2.61 -15.53 50.60
C THR A 42 3.10 -16.35 51.77
N ALA A 43 2.20 -17.08 52.43
CA ALA A 43 2.53 -17.95 53.55
C ALA A 43 2.85 -19.36 53.05
N PHE A 44 3.77 -20.04 53.75
CA PHE A 44 4.17 -21.42 53.46
C PHE A 44 4.07 -22.23 54.75
N ASP A 45 3.63 -23.47 54.66
CA ASP A 45 3.58 -24.40 55.79
C ASP A 45 4.96 -25.01 56.10
N ALA A 46 5.01 -25.88 57.11
CA ALA A 46 6.25 -26.55 57.53
C ALA A 46 6.86 -27.44 56.44
N ASP A 47 6.06 -27.90 55.48
CA ASP A 47 6.47 -28.71 54.34
C ASP A 47 6.85 -27.85 53.12
N GLY A 48 6.72 -26.52 53.23
CA GLY A 48 7.07 -25.57 52.19
C GLY A 48 6.02 -25.41 51.09
N LEU A 49 4.76 -25.82 51.34
CA LEU A 49 3.64 -25.60 50.42
C LEU A 49 2.97 -24.26 50.71
N PRO A 50 2.62 -23.47 49.67
CA PRO A 50 1.92 -22.22 49.86
C PRO A 50 0.48 -22.46 50.29
N PHE A 51 -0.01 -21.63 51.20
CA PHE A 51 -1.42 -21.64 51.60
C PHE A 51 -1.97 -20.22 51.72
N ASP A 52 -3.28 -20.11 51.54
CA ASP A 52 -4.00 -18.85 51.67
C ASP A 52 -4.49 -18.67 53.11
N LEU A 53 -4.21 -17.50 53.69
CA LEU A 53 -4.77 -17.09 54.97
C LEU A 53 -6.17 -16.54 54.70
N VAL A 54 -7.21 -17.34 55.00
CA VAL A 54 -8.62 -16.98 54.80
C VAL A 54 -9.35 -16.75 56.11
N ASP A 55 -10.42 -15.95 56.08
CA ASP A 55 -11.31 -15.73 57.21
C ASP A 55 -12.30 -16.90 57.41
N HIS A 56 -13.19 -16.78 58.40
CA HIS A 56 -14.22 -17.78 58.73
C HIS A 56 -15.24 -18.04 57.60
N ARG A 57 -15.22 -17.25 56.52
CA ARG A 57 -16.09 -17.38 55.34
C ARG A 57 -15.33 -17.89 54.11
N GLY A 58 -14.03 -18.13 54.23
CA GLY A 58 -13.17 -18.57 53.12
C GLY A 58 -12.66 -17.43 52.23
N GLU A 59 -12.83 -16.17 52.63
CA GLU A 59 -12.31 -15.02 51.88
C GLU A 59 -10.87 -14.71 52.30
N PRO A 60 -9.97 -14.30 51.38
CA PRO A 60 -8.61 -13.91 51.72
C PRO A 60 -8.57 -12.79 52.75
N LEU A 61 -7.74 -12.96 53.78
CA LEU A 61 -7.62 -11.98 54.85
C LEU A 61 -6.91 -10.71 54.33
N SER A 62 -7.63 -9.58 54.33
CA SER A 62 -7.08 -8.26 54.03
C SER A 62 -6.97 -7.43 55.30
N ILE A 63 -5.75 -6.98 55.62
CA ILE A 63 -5.50 -6.06 56.74
C ILE A 63 -5.22 -4.67 56.17
N THR A 64 -6.13 -3.73 56.45
CA THR A 64 -5.94 -2.31 56.12
C THR A 64 -5.51 -1.57 57.38
N ILE A 65 -4.29 -1.03 57.36
CA ILE A 65 -3.82 -0.12 58.41
C ILE A 65 -4.17 1.31 57.96
N GLU A 66 -5.22 1.88 58.56
CA GLU A 66 -5.64 3.23 58.24
C GLU A 66 -4.66 4.28 58.81
N ALA A 67 -4.52 5.39 58.09
CA ALA A 67 -3.81 6.55 58.60
C ALA A 67 -4.55 7.09 59.85
N LYS A 68 -3.82 7.59 60.85
CA LYS A 68 -4.46 8.14 62.05
C LYS A 68 -5.30 9.36 61.67
N SER A 69 -6.40 9.59 62.40
CA SER A 69 -7.26 10.77 62.18
C SER A 69 -6.43 12.06 62.19
N GLY A 70 -6.44 12.79 61.06
CA GLY A 70 -5.64 14.01 60.85
C GLY A 70 -4.35 13.81 60.03
N GLU A 71 -3.94 12.58 59.73
CA GLU A 71 -2.79 12.30 58.86
C GLU A 71 -3.16 12.39 57.37
N LEU A 72 -2.33 13.09 56.59
CA LEU A 72 -2.52 13.28 55.15
C LEU A 72 -2.25 11.97 54.38
N VAL A 73 -3.29 11.43 53.73
CA VAL A 73 -3.20 10.24 52.88
C VAL A 73 -2.49 10.51 51.54
N LYS A 74 -2.50 11.77 51.10
CA LYS A 74 -1.80 12.28 49.90
C LYS A 74 -1.58 13.79 50.04
N PRO A 75 -0.45 14.34 49.56
CA PRO A 75 -0.25 15.79 49.59
C PRO A 75 -1.33 16.48 48.74
N ALA A 76 -1.89 17.58 49.24
CA ALA A 76 -2.67 18.47 48.40
C ALA A 76 -1.78 19.00 47.27
N LEU A 77 -2.32 19.05 46.05
CA LEU A 77 -1.63 19.74 44.96
C LEU A 77 -1.50 21.21 45.36
N THR A 78 -0.31 21.79 45.22
CA THR A 78 -0.15 23.23 45.40
C THR A 78 -0.91 23.97 44.29
N ALA A 79 -1.36 25.21 44.54
CA ALA A 79 -2.01 26.04 43.52
C ALA A 79 -1.16 26.17 42.24
N GLU A 80 0.16 26.22 42.39
CA GLU A 80 1.09 26.20 41.26
C GLU A 80 1.10 24.86 40.51
N GLY A 81 0.99 23.73 41.23
CA GLY A 81 0.85 22.41 40.63
C GLY A 81 -0.45 22.24 39.85
N GLU A 82 -1.56 22.80 40.35
CA GLU A 82 -2.84 22.79 39.64
C GLU A 82 -2.78 23.63 38.37
N ALA A 83 -2.22 24.84 38.45
CA ALA A 83 -2.02 25.72 37.30
C ALA A 83 -1.15 25.07 36.22
N ARG A 84 -0.05 24.40 36.61
CA ARG A 84 0.82 23.67 35.66
C ARG A 84 0.07 22.52 34.99
N ARG A 85 -0.74 21.76 35.75
CA ARG A 85 -1.54 20.66 35.20
C ARG A 85 -2.60 21.15 34.21
N GLN A 86 -3.26 22.27 34.51
CA GLN A 86 -4.26 22.86 33.62
C GLN A 86 -3.62 23.34 32.31
N LYS A 87 -2.49 24.05 32.39
CA LYS A 87 -1.73 24.48 31.21
C LYS A 87 -1.30 23.32 30.33
N ALA A 88 -0.74 22.26 30.91
CA ALA A 88 -0.35 21.06 30.17
C ALA A 88 -1.54 20.37 29.48
N LYS A 89 -2.71 20.36 30.14
CA LYS A 89 -3.93 19.78 29.55
C LYS A 89 -4.46 20.62 28.39
N GLU A 90 -4.41 21.95 28.51
CA GLU A 90 -4.83 22.84 27.44
C GLU A 90 -3.88 22.77 26.24
N GLU A 91 -2.58 22.74 26.48
CA GLU A 91 -1.55 22.60 25.44
C GLU A 91 -1.70 21.25 24.71
N ALA A 92 -1.87 20.15 25.44
CA ALA A 92 -2.12 18.84 24.84
C ALA A 92 -3.40 18.82 23.99
N ARG A 93 -4.45 19.55 24.40
CA ARG A 93 -5.68 19.67 23.61
C ARG A 93 -5.43 20.45 22.32
N ARG A 94 -4.71 21.57 22.37
CA ARG A 94 -4.36 22.35 21.18
C ARG A 94 -3.53 21.53 20.19
N GLN A 95 -2.52 20.82 20.69
CA GLN A 95 -1.70 19.94 19.86
C GLN A 95 -2.52 18.82 19.21
N ALA A 96 -3.48 18.23 19.94
CA ALA A 96 -4.37 17.21 19.39
C ALA A 96 -5.29 17.78 18.28
N GLU A 97 -5.84 18.98 18.48
CA GLU A 97 -6.69 19.66 17.50
C GLU A 97 -5.92 20.03 16.22
N GLU A 98 -4.69 20.55 16.37
CA GLU A 98 -3.80 20.85 15.24
C GLU A 98 -3.42 19.57 14.47
N ALA A 99 -3.07 18.50 15.17
CA ALA A 99 -2.75 17.21 14.56
C ALA A 99 -3.95 16.60 13.82
N GLU A 100 -5.16 16.71 14.39
CA GLU A 100 -6.39 16.24 13.73
C GLU A 100 -6.68 17.06 12.47
N ALA A 101 -6.59 18.39 12.54
CA ALA A 101 -6.79 19.26 11.38
C ALA A 101 -5.76 18.98 10.28
N GLU A 102 -4.50 18.72 10.62
CA GLU A 102 -3.47 18.34 9.65
C GLU A 102 -3.76 16.97 9.02
N ALA A 103 -4.17 15.98 9.83
CA ALA A 103 -4.54 14.66 9.33
C ALA A 103 -5.73 14.72 8.36
N GLN A 104 -6.76 15.52 8.67
CA GLN A 104 -7.90 15.76 7.80
C GLN A 104 -7.48 16.43 6.48
N ARG A 105 -6.59 17.42 6.52
CA ARG A 105 -6.03 18.07 5.32
C ARG A 105 -5.28 17.09 4.44
N ARG A 106 -4.40 16.26 5.04
CA ARG A 106 -3.65 15.22 4.32
C ARG A 106 -4.59 14.20 3.68
N HIS A 107 -5.59 13.74 4.42
CA HIS A 107 -6.59 12.80 3.89
C HIS A 107 -7.33 13.38 2.68
N ARG A 108 -7.77 14.64 2.77
CA ARG A 108 -8.41 15.33 1.65
C ARG A 108 -7.49 15.46 0.43
N GLN A 109 -6.22 15.83 0.64
CA GLN A 109 -5.24 15.90 -0.44
C GLN A 109 -5.04 14.54 -1.12
N THR A 110 -4.94 13.45 -0.35
CA THR A 110 -4.81 12.10 -0.92
C THR A 110 -6.04 11.70 -1.74
N LEU A 111 -7.24 12.05 -1.30
CA LEU A 111 -8.46 11.80 -2.06
C LEU A 111 -8.49 12.62 -3.36
N ASP A 112 -8.15 13.90 -3.30
CA ASP A 112 -8.11 14.79 -4.46
C ASP A 112 -7.06 14.29 -5.49
N GLU A 113 -5.89 13.85 -5.04
CA GLU A 113 -4.85 13.26 -5.90
C GLU A 113 -5.34 11.97 -6.58
N TYR A 114 -5.99 11.08 -5.83
CA TYR A 114 -6.56 9.84 -6.35
C TYR A 114 -7.66 10.11 -7.41
N GLU A 115 -8.53 11.09 -7.15
CA GLU A 115 -9.54 11.50 -8.12
C GLU A 115 -8.92 12.08 -9.39
N GLN A 116 -7.91 12.93 -9.26
CA GLN A 116 -7.17 13.47 -10.41
C GLN A 116 -6.51 12.37 -11.23
N GLU A 117 -5.88 11.39 -10.58
CA GLU A 117 -5.25 10.25 -11.27
C GLU A 117 -6.30 9.41 -12.01
N ARG A 118 -7.45 9.15 -11.38
CA ARG A 118 -8.57 8.44 -12.00
C ARG A 118 -9.11 9.20 -13.22
N GLN A 119 -9.24 10.52 -13.14
CA GLN A 119 -9.67 11.36 -14.26
C GLN A 119 -8.65 11.35 -15.40
N LYS A 120 -7.35 11.46 -15.09
CA LYS A 120 -6.26 11.35 -16.09
C LYS A 120 -6.31 9.98 -16.78
N ARG A 121 -6.51 8.90 -16.03
CA ARG A 121 -6.64 7.55 -16.58
C ARG A 121 -7.85 7.42 -17.51
N ARG A 122 -9.01 7.91 -17.09
CA ARG A 122 -10.23 7.91 -17.92
C ARG A 122 -10.05 8.69 -19.22
N LYS A 123 -9.40 9.85 -19.17
CA LYS A 123 -9.09 10.64 -20.37
C LYS A 123 -8.19 9.87 -21.33
N LYS A 124 -7.10 9.26 -20.83
CA LYS A 124 -6.20 8.43 -21.65
C LYS A 124 -6.90 7.22 -22.26
N GLU A 125 -7.76 6.53 -21.49
CA GLU A 125 -8.54 5.39 -21.99
C GLU A 125 -9.55 5.82 -23.06
N ALA A 126 -10.21 6.98 -22.87
CA ALA A 126 -11.14 7.53 -23.86
C ALA A 126 -10.42 7.97 -25.15
N GLU A 127 -9.26 8.62 -25.04
CA GLU A 127 -8.43 8.99 -26.19
C GLU A 127 -7.94 7.76 -26.96
N ALA A 128 -7.46 6.73 -26.25
CA ALA A 128 -7.05 5.47 -26.86
C ALA A 128 -8.21 4.75 -27.56
N ARG A 129 -9.39 4.75 -26.94
CA ARG A 129 -10.59 4.17 -27.55
C ARG A 129 -11.02 4.92 -28.81
N LYS A 130 -11.04 6.26 -28.76
CA LYS A 130 -11.36 7.09 -29.92
C LYS A 130 -10.39 6.84 -31.07
N GLN A 131 -9.08 6.86 -30.80
CA GLN A 131 -8.06 6.57 -31.83
C GLN A 131 -8.22 5.17 -32.44
N PHE A 132 -8.59 4.16 -31.64
CA PHE A 132 -8.87 2.81 -32.13
C PHE A 132 -10.13 2.76 -33.00
N GLU A 133 -11.21 3.41 -32.57
CA GLU A 133 -12.46 3.51 -33.32
C GLU A 133 -12.26 4.26 -34.64
N ASP A 134 -11.52 5.37 -34.65
CA ASP A 134 -11.18 6.15 -35.84
C ASP A 134 -10.38 5.28 -36.85
N ALA A 135 -9.35 4.56 -36.38
CA ALA A 135 -8.55 3.68 -37.24
C ALA A 135 -9.37 2.52 -37.84
N ASN A 136 -10.32 1.98 -37.07
CA ASN A 136 -11.25 0.95 -37.56
C ASN A 136 -12.19 1.50 -38.62
N ALA A 137 -12.75 2.70 -38.41
CA ALA A 137 -13.66 3.34 -39.34
C ALA A 137 -12.97 3.62 -40.69
N ILE A 138 -11.77 4.20 -40.67
CA ILE A 138 -10.98 4.45 -41.88
C ILE A 138 -10.65 3.14 -42.60
N THR A 139 -10.25 2.11 -41.85
CA THR A 139 -9.95 0.79 -42.46
C THR A 139 -11.18 0.19 -43.12
N ALA A 140 -12.35 0.25 -42.46
CA ALA A 140 -13.60 -0.25 -43.01
C ALA A 140 -14.01 0.51 -44.29
N GLU A 141 -13.82 1.83 -44.32
CA GLU A 141 -14.08 2.65 -45.49
C GLU A 141 -13.15 2.31 -46.67
N LEU A 142 -11.85 2.14 -46.41
CA LEU A 142 -10.86 1.74 -47.42
C LEU A 142 -11.16 0.35 -47.99
N LEU A 143 -11.54 -0.61 -47.14
CA LEU A 143 -11.95 -1.95 -47.58
C LEU A 143 -13.23 -1.93 -48.42
N LYS A 144 -14.15 -0.99 -48.15
CA LYS A 144 -15.39 -0.85 -48.92
C LYS A 144 -15.17 -0.16 -50.27
N THR A 145 -14.31 0.85 -50.32
CA THR A 145 -14.14 1.72 -51.49
C THR A 145 -13.04 1.25 -52.44
N MET A 146 -11.91 0.75 -51.90
CA MET A 146 -10.74 0.36 -52.68
C MET A 146 -9.99 -0.83 -52.06
N PRO A 147 -10.64 -2.00 -51.91
CA PRO A 147 -10.07 -3.16 -51.22
C PRO A 147 -8.74 -3.64 -51.83
N GLU A 148 -8.68 -3.82 -53.15
CA GLU A 148 -7.48 -4.37 -53.81
C GLU A 148 -6.27 -3.46 -53.65
N ARG A 149 -6.44 -2.16 -53.92
CA ARG A 149 -5.37 -1.17 -53.79
C ARG A 149 -4.88 -1.06 -52.35
N PHE A 150 -5.80 -1.03 -51.38
CA PHE A 150 -5.44 -0.92 -49.97
C PHE A 150 -4.65 -2.14 -49.49
N ILE A 151 -5.06 -3.36 -49.87
CA ILE A 151 -4.34 -4.60 -49.53
C ILE A 151 -2.98 -4.68 -50.21
N ASP A 152 -2.89 -4.29 -51.48
CA ASP A 152 -1.63 -4.24 -52.21
C ASP A 152 -0.65 -3.26 -51.56
N GLU A 153 -1.08 -2.06 -51.20
CA GLU A 153 -0.25 -1.08 -50.49
C GLU A 153 0.18 -1.59 -49.10
N LEU A 154 -0.72 -2.25 -48.35
CA LEU A 154 -0.41 -2.89 -47.08
C LEU A 154 0.68 -3.95 -47.22
N ASN A 155 0.48 -4.89 -48.13
CA ASN A 155 1.41 -5.99 -48.34
C ASN A 155 2.75 -5.52 -48.90
N LYS A 156 2.77 -4.53 -49.81
CA LYS A 156 4.01 -3.93 -50.30
C LYS A 156 4.82 -3.27 -49.20
N THR A 157 4.16 -2.52 -48.29
CA THR A 157 4.86 -1.90 -47.17
C THR A 157 5.42 -2.96 -46.21
N VAL A 158 4.66 -3.99 -45.88
CA VAL A 158 5.15 -5.09 -45.03
C VAL A 158 6.32 -5.82 -45.70
N GLN A 159 6.21 -6.14 -46.99
CA GLN A 159 7.26 -6.79 -47.77
C GLN A 159 8.55 -5.97 -47.82
N GLY A 160 8.45 -4.67 -48.08
CA GLY A 160 9.61 -3.77 -48.10
C GLY A 160 10.35 -3.79 -46.77
N VAL A 161 9.63 -3.57 -45.66
CA VAL A 161 10.23 -3.58 -44.32
C VAL A 161 10.81 -4.96 -43.95
N TRP A 162 10.15 -6.06 -44.33
CA TRP A 162 10.70 -7.41 -44.10
C TRP A 162 11.95 -7.68 -44.93
N GLY A 163 12.01 -7.17 -46.16
CA GLY A 163 13.18 -7.27 -47.04
C GLY A 163 14.38 -6.48 -46.51
N ASP A 164 14.12 -5.27 -45.96
CA ASP A 164 15.15 -4.38 -45.44
C ASP A 164 15.68 -4.88 -44.08
N LEU A 165 14.79 -5.20 -43.15
CA LEU A 165 15.17 -5.58 -41.78
C LEU A 165 15.51 -7.06 -41.61
N LYS A 166 15.09 -7.92 -42.54
CA LYS A 166 15.32 -9.38 -42.54
C LYS A 166 15.15 -10.01 -41.15
N PRO A 167 13.96 -9.86 -40.55
CA PRO A 167 13.75 -10.25 -39.17
C PRO A 167 13.95 -11.75 -38.98
N THR A 168 14.52 -12.15 -37.84
CA THR A 168 14.73 -13.56 -37.48
C THR A 168 13.97 -13.93 -36.21
N GLU A 169 13.65 -15.22 -36.07
CA GLU A 169 13.04 -15.72 -34.83
C GLU A 169 14.03 -15.61 -33.68
N THR A 170 13.62 -15.01 -32.56
CA THR A 170 14.49 -14.77 -31.41
C THR A 170 14.45 -15.89 -30.37
N GLN A 171 13.44 -16.76 -30.44
CA GLN A 171 13.15 -17.80 -29.44
C GLN A 171 12.74 -19.12 -30.08
N GLY A 172 12.89 -20.21 -29.31
CA GLY A 172 12.45 -21.56 -29.70
C GLY A 172 13.37 -22.28 -30.70
N LYS A 173 12.87 -23.39 -31.24
CA LYS A 173 13.64 -24.29 -32.14
C LYS A 173 14.04 -23.66 -33.48
N LYS A 174 13.38 -22.57 -33.87
CA LYS A 174 13.64 -21.83 -35.11
C LYS A 174 14.51 -20.59 -34.89
N LYS A 175 15.10 -20.40 -33.70
CA LYS A 175 15.92 -19.22 -33.40
C LYS A 175 16.99 -19.00 -34.47
N GLY A 176 17.09 -17.76 -34.96
CA GLY A 176 18.02 -17.37 -36.02
C GLY A 176 17.53 -17.65 -37.45
N GLN A 177 16.42 -18.37 -37.64
CA GLN A 177 15.80 -18.52 -38.95
C GLN A 177 15.01 -17.26 -39.33
N PRO A 178 14.86 -16.96 -40.63
CA PRO A 178 14.01 -15.87 -41.10
C PRO A 178 12.58 -16.00 -40.56
N LYS A 179 12.05 -14.89 -40.08
CA LYS A 179 10.70 -14.81 -39.56
C LYS A 179 9.71 -14.81 -40.71
N ALA A 180 8.64 -15.60 -40.58
CA ALA A 180 7.62 -15.69 -41.62
C ALA A 180 7.00 -14.32 -41.94
N LEU A 181 6.80 -14.06 -43.23
CA LEU A 181 6.21 -12.82 -43.73
C LEU A 181 4.71 -12.77 -43.41
N PRO A 182 4.22 -11.72 -42.75
CA PRO A 182 2.79 -11.49 -42.61
C PRO A 182 2.17 -11.03 -43.92
N VAL A 183 0.99 -11.57 -44.24
CA VAL A 183 0.23 -11.24 -45.45
C VAL A 183 -1.22 -10.92 -45.09
N PHE A 184 -1.67 -9.76 -45.54
CA PHE A 184 -3.05 -9.30 -45.44
C PHE A 184 -3.90 -9.78 -46.62
N SER A 185 -5.15 -10.11 -46.36
CA SER A 185 -6.16 -10.46 -47.37
C SER A 185 -7.54 -9.93 -46.98
N VAL A 186 -8.41 -9.75 -47.97
CA VAL A 186 -9.83 -9.40 -47.76
C VAL A 186 -10.63 -10.68 -47.54
N HIS A 187 -11.51 -10.65 -46.54
CA HIS A 187 -12.59 -11.61 -46.39
C HIS A 187 -13.90 -10.83 -46.26
N ALA A 188 -15.04 -11.45 -46.63
CA ALA A 188 -16.36 -10.83 -46.86
C ALA A 188 -16.73 -9.59 -46.00
N ASP A 189 -16.33 -9.51 -44.73
CA ASP A 189 -16.56 -8.37 -43.83
C ASP A 189 -15.33 -7.92 -43.02
N GLY A 190 -14.11 -8.06 -43.54
CA GLY A 190 -12.94 -7.53 -42.83
C GLY A 190 -11.57 -7.93 -43.35
N LEU A 191 -10.58 -7.49 -42.59
CA LEU A 191 -9.17 -7.72 -42.85
C LEU A 191 -8.70 -9.00 -42.16
N LEU A 192 -8.10 -9.92 -42.91
CA LEU A 192 -7.44 -11.11 -42.39
C LEU A 192 -5.93 -10.94 -42.46
N LEU A 193 -5.25 -11.27 -41.37
CA LEU A 193 -3.81 -11.37 -41.28
C LEU A 193 -3.41 -12.84 -41.18
N SER A 194 -2.60 -13.27 -42.13
CA SER A 194 -2.04 -14.62 -42.18
C SER A 194 -0.53 -14.57 -42.02
N VAL A 195 0.02 -15.58 -41.37
CA VAL A 195 1.46 -15.82 -41.25
C VAL A 195 1.63 -17.31 -41.46
N GLU A 196 2.61 -17.73 -42.24
CA GLU A 196 2.82 -19.15 -42.59
C GLU A 196 2.92 -20.07 -41.35
N THR A 197 3.47 -19.55 -40.25
CA THR A 197 3.61 -20.29 -38.99
C THR A 197 2.32 -20.38 -38.18
N TRP A 198 1.27 -19.66 -38.54
CA TRP A 198 -0.02 -19.69 -37.83
C TRP A 198 -0.95 -20.72 -38.43
N LYS A 199 -1.57 -21.53 -37.56
CA LYS A 199 -2.54 -22.55 -37.97
C LYS A 199 -3.76 -21.95 -38.67
N ASN A 200 -4.22 -20.78 -38.21
CA ASN A 200 -5.38 -20.07 -38.74
C ASN A 200 -5.05 -18.59 -38.95
N PRO A 201 -5.51 -17.96 -40.05
CA PRO A 201 -5.51 -16.52 -40.20
C PRO A 201 -6.28 -15.84 -39.06
N ARG A 202 -5.85 -14.65 -38.67
CA ARG A 202 -6.49 -13.85 -37.62
C ARG A 202 -7.26 -12.70 -38.24
N ARG A 203 -8.50 -12.51 -37.80
CA ARG A 203 -9.27 -11.31 -38.15
C ARG A 203 -8.73 -10.11 -37.37
N VAL A 204 -8.50 -9.01 -38.05
CA VAL A 204 -8.08 -7.74 -37.48
C VAL A 204 -9.03 -6.64 -37.94
N LEU A 205 -9.30 -5.67 -37.07
CA LEU A 205 -10.22 -4.56 -37.37
C LEU A 205 -9.51 -3.42 -38.12
N ASN A 206 -8.24 -3.20 -37.79
CA ASN A 206 -7.33 -2.31 -38.50
C ASN A 206 -5.92 -2.93 -38.46
N PRO A 207 -5.04 -2.58 -39.40
CA PRO A 207 -3.68 -3.11 -39.45
C PRO A 207 -2.77 -2.53 -38.35
N LEU A 208 -3.06 -1.32 -37.87
CA LEU A 208 -2.16 -0.51 -37.05
C LEU A 208 -2.09 -0.98 -35.60
N CYS A 209 -3.23 -1.30 -34.98
CA CYS A 209 -3.31 -1.52 -33.55
C CYS A 209 -4.53 -2.32 -33.07
N THR A 210 -4.47 -2.74 -31.82
CA THR A 210 -5.55 -3.36 -31.05
C THR A 210 -5.74 -2.60 -29.73
N LEU A 211 -6.91 -2.77 -29.11
CA LEU A 211 -7.22 -2.20 -27.81
C LEU A 211 -7.07 -3.28 -26.73
N GLN A 212 -6.04 -3.16 -25.89
CA GLN A 212 -5.77 -4.08 -24.77
C GLN A 212 -5.83 -3.32 -23.45
N HIS A 213 -6.72 -3.73 -22.54
CA HIS A 213 -6.90 -3.11 -21.22
C HIS A 213 -7.05 -1.58 -21.25
N GLY A 214 -7.79 -1.06 -22.25
CA GLY A 214 -8.00 0.38 -22.42
C GLY A 214 -6.82 1.15 -23.01
N LYS A 215 -5.79 0.46 -23.51
CA LYS A 215 -4.63 1.06 -24.17
C LYS A 215 -4.50 0.55 -25.59
N ILE A 216 -4.02 1.43 -26.48
CA ILE A 216 -3.60 1.04 -27.82
C ILE A 216 -2.31 0.24 -27.71
N ALA A 217 -2.30 -0.93 -28.35
CA ALA A 217 -1.13 -1.79 -28.49
C ALA A 217 -1.00 -2.21 -29.95
N PRO A 218 0.23 -2.44 -30.45
CA PRO A 218 0.41 -3.02 -31.78
C PRO A 218 -0.07 -4.47 -31.79
N PHE A 219 -0.49 -4.96 -32.95
CA PHE A 219 -0.91 -6.35 -33.09
C PHE A 219 0.25 -7.33 -32.81
N TRP A 220 1.46 -6.97 -33.23
CA TRP A 220 2.67 -7.72 -32.95
C TRP A 220 3.76 -6.78 -32.41
N MET A 221 4.23 -7.04 -31.19
CA MET A 221 5.37 -6.35 -30.57
C MET A 221 6.69 -6.83 -31.19
N HIS A 222 6.93 -6.49 -32.46
CA HIS A 222 8.17 -6.81 -33.17
C HIS A 222 8.62 -5.59 -33.97
N GLU A 223 9.92 -5.28 -33.96
CA GLU A 223 10.47 -4.08 -34.59
C GLU A 223 10.04 -3.93 -36.05
N ALA A 224 10.22 -4.97 -36.88
CA ALA A 224 9.78 -4.95 -38.27
C ALA A 224 8.26 -4.75 -38.45
N TRP A 225 7.44 -5.21 -37.49
CA TRP A 225 6.00 -4.94 -37.53
C TRP A 225 5.70 -3.48 -37.19
N LEU A 226 6.36 -2.94 -36.16
CA LEU A 226 6.20 -1.55 -35.74
C LEU A 226 6.60 -0.58 -36.85
N GLU A 227 7.71 -0.86 -37.53
CA GLU A 227 8.19 -0.04 -38.65
C GLU A 227 7.23 -0.08 -39.84
N ALA A 228 6.75 -1.26 -40.22
CA ALA A 228 5.73 -1.41 -41.26
C ALA A 228 4.45 -0.64 -40.93
N MET A 229 3.97 -0.73 -39.69
CA MET A 229 2.77 0.01 -39.26
C MET A 229 3.00 1.50 -39.12
N CYS A 230 4.22 1.96 -38.82
CA CYS A 230 4.59 3.37 -38.86
C CYS A 230 4.46 3.93 -40.28
N GLY A 231 5.03 3.23 -41.28
CA GLY A 231 4.90 3.58 -42.68
C GLY A 231 3.45 3.60 -43.17
N MET A 232 2.62 2.64 -42.71
CA MET A 232 1.19 2.60 -43.03
C MET A 232 0.39 3.72 -42.34
N ARG A 233 0.76 4.11 -41.12
CA ARG A 233 0.08 5.19 -40.41
C ARG A 233 0.16 6.51 -41.17
N ILE A 234 1.29 6.78 -41.84
CA ILE A 234 1.45 7.96 -42.72
C ILE A 234 0.52 7.87 -43.94
N LYS A 235 0.31 6.67 -44.50
CA LYS A 235 -0.56 6.47 -45.67
C LYS A 235 -2.06 6.50 -45.32
N ILE A 236 -2.44 6.00 -44.14
CA ILE A 236 -3.83 5.92 -43.67
C ILE A 236 -4.27 7.24 -43.02
N HIS A 237 -3.34 7.99 -42.42
CA HIS A 237 -3.58 9.32 -41.86
C HIS A 237 -2.67 10.35 -42.52
N PRO A 238 -2.80 10.62 -43.84
CA PRO A 238 -1.92 11.55 -44.55
C PRO A 238 -2.05 13.01 -44.08
N TYR A 239 -3.02 13.30 -43.21
CA TYR A 239 -3.22 14.63 -42.62
C TYR A 239 -3.24 14.55 -41.08
N LYS A 240 -2.10 14.90 -40.48
CA LYS A 240 -2.02 15.66 -39.24
C LYS A 240 -0.95 16.72 -39.39
#